data_AF-A0A2E0FDL9-F1
#
_entry.id   AF-A0A2E0FDL9-F1
#
_cell.length_a   1.000
_cell.length_b   1.000
_cell.length_c   1.000
_cell.angle_alpha   90.00
_cell.angle_beta   90.00
_cell.angle_gamma   90.00
#
_symmetry.space_group_name_H-M   'P 1'
#
loop_
_entity.id
_entity.type
_entity.pdbx_description
1 polymer ?
#
loop_
_entity_poly.entity_id
_entity_poly.type
_entity_poly.pdbx_seq_one_letter_code
_entity_poly.pdbx_strand_id
1 'polypeptide(L)'
;MEILKFRVVVDHEQDIFRDIEIQSEKNFECLHGEIIKAFNFRGDQMASFYMSNDSWEKGQEIGLMDMSFGEESGPPTMGSALLSEFVIDANQKILYVYDFLKMWIFYLELIEGKQADPNVSYPRVTHCFGDAPIEDEKEIDDIIPDSPQENTTKSIESEIEDIMSEFDDEITSEGGFDNIDDLDI
;
A
#
# COMPACT_ATOMS: atom_id res chain seq x y z
N MET A 1 20.85 24.45 5.12
CA MET A 1 19.73 23.47 5.09
C MET A 1 19.73 22.87 3.72
N GLU A 2 19.84 21.56 3.65
CA GLU A 2 19.89 20.84 2.39
C GLU A 2 18.47 20.47 1.93
N ILE A 3 18.26 20.58 0.62
CA ILE A 3 17.04 20.27 -0.09
C ILE A 3 17.34 19.12 -1.04
N LEU A 4 16.54 18.08 -0.94
CA LEU A 4 16.56 16.94 -1.85
C LEU A 4 15.51 17.15 -2.92
N LYS A 5 15.88 16.95 -4.18
CA LYS A 5 14.96 16.95 -5.31
C LYS A 5 14.78 15.53 -5.81
N PHE A 6 13.57 15.00 -5.64
CA PHE A 6 13.16 13.71 -6.17
C PHE A 6 12.37 13.89 -7.46
N ARG A 7 12.66 13.06 -8.46
CA ARG A 7 11.69 12.78 -9.51
C ARG A 7 10.86 11.58 -9.08
N VAL A 8 9.55 11.77 -9.07
CA VAL A 8 8.56 10.76 -8.70
C VAL A 8 7.78 10.38 -9.95
N VAL A 9 7.96 9.16 -10.44
CA VAL A 9 7.28 8.61 -11.62
C VAL A 9 6.26 7.59 -11.14
N VAL A 10 5.01 7.68 -11.57
CA VAL A 10 4.00 6.66 -11.25
C VAL A 10 4.07 5.54 -12.28
N ASP A 11 3.94 4.29 -11.83
CA ASP A 11 3.79 3.11 -12.68
C ASP A 11 2.42 3.15 -13.37
N HIS A 12 2.42 3.65 -14.60
CA HIS A 12 1.23 3.89 -15.39
C HIS A 12 1.56 3.79 -16.89
N GLU A 13 0.57 3.50 -17.73
CA GLU A 13 0.76 3.35 -19.19
C GLU A 13 1.23 4.65 -19.87
N GLN A 14 0.89 5.79 -19.27
CA GLN A 14 1.29 7.12 -19.72
C GLN A 14 2.47 7.62 -18.87
N ASP A 15 3.37 8.36 -19.52
CA ASP A 15 4.48 9.03 -18.85
C ASP A 15 3.95 10.15 -17.93
N ILE A 16 3.95 9.91 -16.63
CA ILE A 16 3.48 10.87 -15.62
C ILE A 16 4.53 10.98 -14.51
N PHE A 17 5.00 12.19 -14.25
CA PHE A 17 5.96 12.42 -13.16
C PHE A 17 5.83 13.80 -12.49
N ARG A 18 6.37 13.89 -11.28
CA ARG A 18 6.48 15.11 -10.48
C ARG A 18 7.91 15.27 -9.98
N ASP A 19 8.47 16.47 -10.09
CA ASP A 19 9.73 16.80 -9.42
C ASP A 19 9.42 17.50 -8.09
N ILE A 20 9.75 16.87 -6.96
CA ILE A 20 9.44 17.35 -5.61
C ILE A 20 10.72 17.77 -4.90
N GLU A 21 10.74 18.99 -4.36
CA GLU A 21 11.81 19.49 -3.49
C GLU A 21 11.36 19.47 -2.03
N ILE A 22 12.14 18.82 -1.16
CA ILE A 22 11.85 18.67 0.26
C ILE A 22 13.14 18.82 1.08
N GLN A 23 13.04 19.36 2.31
CA GLN A 23 14.21 19.47 3.19
C GLN A 23 14.70 18.07 3.62
N SER A 24 16.02 17.84 3.65
CA SER A 24 16.60 16.55 4.06
C SER A 24 16.32 16.19 5.53
N GLU A 25 16.05 17.18 6.38
CA GLU A 25 15.67 17.01 7.79
C GLU A 25 14.20 16.59 7.98
N LYS A 26 13.41 16.49 6.91
CA LYS A 26 12.04 15.98 6.98
C LYS A 26 12.03 14.46 7.02
N ASN A 27 10.96 13.91 7.55
CA ASN A 27 10.75 12.46 7.60
C ASN A 27 10.04 11.95 6.33
N PHE A 28 10.00 10.63 6.17
CA PHE A 28 9.30 9.99 5.05
C PHE A 28 7.79 10.24 5.06
N GLU A 29 7.18 10.54 6.21
CA GLU A 29 5.75 10.87 6.31
C GLU A 29 5.45 12.22 5.62
N CYS A 30 6.35 13.20 5.74
CA CYS A 30 6.27 14.45 4.99
C CYS A 30 6.40 14.20 3.48
N LEU A 31 7.32 13.32 3.06
CA LEU A 31 7.48 12.97 1.65
C LEU A 31 6.23 12.24 1.11
N HIS A 32 5.67 11.30 1.86
CA HIS A 32 4.40 10.64 1.56
C HIS A 32 3.29 11.67 1.30
N GLY A 33 3.07 12.60 2.24
CA GLY A 33 2.03 13.62 2.09
C GLY A 33 2.22 14.50 0.85
N GLU A 34 3.46 14.85 0.50
CA GLU A 34 3.75 15.64 -0.70
C GLU A 34 3.53 14.86 -2.00
N ILE A 35 3.83 13.56 -2.05
CA ILE A 35 3.53 12.71 -3.21
C ILE A 35 2.01 12.61 -3.38
N ILE A 36 1.28 12.24 -2.34
CA ILE A 36 -0.19 12.12 -2.38
C ILE A 36 -0.82 13.40 -2.91
N LYS A 37 -0.40 14.55 -2.37
CA LYS A 37 -0.88 15.85 -2.81
C LYS A 37 -0.49 16.16 -4.27
N ALA A 38 0.73 15.83 -4.69
CA ALA A 38 1.21 16.10 -6.05
C ALA A 38 0.48 15.29 -7.14
N PHE A 39 -0.10 14.14 -6.77
CA PHE A 39 -0.90 13.28 -7.64
C PHE A 39 -2.41 13.36 -7.35
N ASN A 40 -2.86 14.24 -6.46
CA ASN A 40 -4.27 14.42 -6.07
C ASN A 40 -4.96 13.14 -5.56
N PHE A 41 -4.19 12.28 -4.88
CA PHE A 41 -4.74 11.10 -4.20
C PHE A 41 -5.35 11.51 -2.86
N ARG A 42 -6.25 10.70 -2.31
CA ARG A 42 -6.94 10.95 -1.04
C ARG A 42 -6.02 10.86 0.16
N GLY A 43 -5.01 9.98 0.12
CA GLY A 43 -4.07 9.78 1.22
C GLY A 43 -4.67 9.01 2.40
N ASP A 44 -5.71 8.22 2.16
CA ASP A 44 -6.43 7.44 3.17
C ASP A 44 -6.04 5.95 3.17
N GLN A 45 -5.13 5.54 2.28
CA GLN A 45 -4.65 4.16 2.17
C GLN A 45 -3.30 3.96 2.86
N MET A 46 -3.01 2.70 3.18
CA MET A 46 -1.69 2.28 3.69
C MET A 46 -0.61 2.45 2.63
N ALA A 47 0.63 2.65 3.08
CA ALA A 47 1.77 2.82 2.20
C ALA A 47 3.09 2.40 2.85
N SER A 48 4.08 2.09 2.02
CA SER A 48 5.47 1.82 2.42
C SER A 48 6.45 2.39 1.40
N PHE A 49 7.57 2.92 1.88
CA PHE A 49 8.76 3.14 1.04
C PHE A 49 9.70 1.94 1.15
N TYR A 50 10.40 1.63 0.07
CA TYR A 50 11.48 0.64 0.03
C TYR A 50 12.72 1.31 -0.53
N MET A 51 13.80 1.32 0.25
CA MET A 51 15.10 1.79 -0.20
C MET A 51 15.65 0.77 -1.21
N SER A 52 15.77 1.18 -2.47
CA SER A 52 16.02 0.27 -3.59
C SER A 52 17.43 0.40 -4.16
N ASN A 53 17.83 -0.63 -4.91
CA ASN A 53 19.08 -0.65 -5.66
C ASN A 53 18.87 -0.19 -7.12
N ASP A 54 19.93 -0.29 -7.92
CA ASP A 54 19.89 0.12 -9.33
C ASP A 54 18.87 -0.62 -10.19
N SER A 55 18.51 -1.84 -9.80
CA SER A 55 17.54 -2.71 -10.45
C SER A 55 16.10 -2.53 -9.93
N TRP A 56 15.84 -1.52 -9.08
CA TRP A 56 14.54 -1.28 -8.44
C TRP A 56 14.05 -2.47 -7.60
N GLU A 57 14.95 -3.24 -7.01
CA GLU A 57 14.57 -4.29 -6.07
C GLU A 57 14.17 -3.68 -4.72
N LYS A 58 13.16 -4.27 -4.05
CA LYS A 58 12.75 -3.84 -2.71
C LYS A 58 13.86 -4.17 -1.71
N GLY A 59 14.43 -3.15 -1.09
CA GLY A 59 15.37 -3.30 0.02
C GLY A 59 14.69 -3.02 1.36
N GLN A 60 15.32 -2.17 2.19
CA GLN A 60 14.81 -1.83 3.51
C GLN A 60 13.45 -1.12 3.41
N GLU A 61 12.46 -1.64 4.13
CA GLU A 61 11.12 -1.06 4.22
C GLU A 61 11.05 0.08 5.26
N ILE A 62 10.24 1.09 4.95
CA ILE A 62 9.84 2.18 5.85
C ILE A 62 8.31 2.32 5.74
N GLY A 63 7.58 1.77 6.70
CA GLY A 63 6.12 1.67 6.66
C GLY A 63 5.41 2.90 7.21
N LEU A 64 4.20 3.21 6.73
CA LEU A 64 3.41 4.33 7.23
C LEU A 64 3.05 4.15 8.71
N MET A 65 2.77 2.91 9.11
CA MET A 65 2.47 2.52 10.49
C MET A 65 3.46 1.45 10.95
N ASP A 66 3.54 1.30 12.27
CA ASP A 66 4.35 0.24 12.87
C ASP A 66 3.70 -1.12 12.59
N MET A 67 4.38 -1.92 11.76
CA MET A 67 3.98 -3.30 11.44
C MET A 67 4.75 -4.33 12.28
N SER A 68 5.47 -3.89 13.32
CA SER A 68 5.99 -4.83 14.32
C SER A 68 4.79 -5.41 15.08
N PHE A 69 4.47 -6.68 14.81
CA PHE A 69 3.44 -7.43 15.53
C PHE A 69 3.92 -7.79 16.96
N GLY A 70 4.48 -6.83 17.70
CA GLY A 70 5.06 -7.03 19.02
C GLY A 70 6.48 -7.62 19.02
N GLU A 71 7.15 -7.68 17.87
CA GLU A 71 8.57 -8.03 17.79
C GLU A 71 9.46 -6.84 18.17
N GLU A 72 10.60 -7.08 18.83
CA GLU A 72 11.50 -6.02 19.34
C GLU A 72 12.09 -5.12 18.23
N SER A 73 12.04 -5.52 16.96
CA SER A 73 12.58 -4.72 15.85
C SER A 73 11.75 -4.90 14.57
N GLY A 74 10.73 -4.06 14.38
CA GLY A 74 10.07 -3.90 13.08
C GLY A 74 10.81 -2.94 12.14
N PRO A 75 10.31 -2.78 10.90
CA PRO A 75 10.77 -1.72 10.01
C PRO A 75 10.51 -0.34 10.65
N PRO A 76 11.38 0.65 10.41
CA PRO A 76 11.14 2.02 10.87
C PRO A 76 9.83 2.57 10.29
N THR A 77 9.17 3.45 11.04
CA THR A 77 7.97 4.13 10.56
C THR A 77 8.33 5.41 9.79
N MET A 78 7.48 5.78 8.84
CA MET A 78 7.65 7.02 8.05
C MET A 78 7.75 8.26 8.93
N GLY A 79 7.08 8.27 10.09
CA GLY A 79 7.10 9.37 11.04
C GLY A 79 8.43 9.54 11.79
N SER A 80 9.19 8.46 11.99
CA SER A 80 10.47 8.48 12.71
C SER A 80 11.70 8.45 11.80
N ALA A 81 11.56 7.98 10.56
CA ALA A 81 12.65 7.89 9.59
C ALA A 81 12.93 9.25 8.92
N LEU A 82 14.09 9.86 9.18
CA LEU A 82 14.50 11.11 8.52
C LEU A 82 15.09 10.85 7.13
N LEU A 83 14.77 11.66 6.13
CA LEU A 83 15.31 11.50 4.78
C LEU A 83 16.84 11.50 4.77
N SER A 84 17.47 12.37 5.57
CA SER A 84 18.93 12.46 5.71
C SER A 84 19.61 11.19 6.22
N GLU A 85 18.88 10.29 6.89
CA GLU A 85 19.44 9.04 7.42
C GLU A 85 19.46 7.92 6.38
N PHE A 86 18.57 8.00 5.37
CA PHE A 86 18.38 6.94 4.37
C PHE A 86 18.86 7.35 2.98
N VAL A 87 18.82 8.64 2.66
CA VAL A 87 19.16 9.17 1.32
C VAL A 87 20.58 9.71 1.35
N ILE A 88 21.55 8.80 1.17
CA ILE A 88 22.98 9.08 1.29
C ILE A 88 23.64 9.20 -0.09
N ASP A 89 23.25 8.33 -1.03
CA ASP A 89 23.90 8.21 -2.32
C ASP A 89 23.36 9.22 -3.34
N ALA A 90 24.27 9.75 -4.16
CA ALA A 90 23.88 10.47 -5.37
C ALA A 90 23.18 9.49 -6.31
N ASN A 91 21.92 9.76 -6.67
CA ASN A 91 21.01 8.87 -7.41
C ASN A 91 20.35 7.75 -6.58
N GLN A 92 20.14 7.96 -5.27
CA GLN A 92 19.32 7.04 -4.47
C GLN A 92 17.98 6.74 -5.17
N LYS A 93 17.66 5.44 -5.30
CA LYS A 93 16.39 4.93 -5.82
C LYS A 93 15.51 4.45 -4.69
N ILE A 94 14.23 4.76 -4.74
CA ILE A 94 13.25 4.39 -3.72
C ILE A 94 11.96 3.97 -4.42
N LEU A 95 11.42 2.81 -4.06
CA LEU A 95 10.05 2.46 -4.44
C LEU A 95 9.09 2.95 -3.38
N TYR A 96 8.02 3.60 -3.79
CA TYR A 96 6.92 3.99 -2.93
C TYR A 96 5.67 3.22 -3.36
N VAL A 97 5.16 2.38 -2.47
CA VAL A 97 3.94 1.60 -2.72
C VAL A 97 2.82 2.21 -1.89
N TYR A 98 1.73 2.57 -2.55
CA TYR A 98 0.52 3.14 -1.94
C TYR A 98 -0.69 2.27 -2.31
N ASP A 99 -1.60 2.10 -1.37
CA ASP A 99 -2.77 1.22 -1.50
C ASP A 99 -2.34 -0.23 -1.78
N PHE A 100 -2.24 -1.05 -0.73
CA PHE A 100 -1.84 -2.46 -0.88
C PHE A 100 -2.87 -3.36 -1.58
N LEU A 101 -4.09 -2.86 -1.87
CA LEU A 101 -5.06 -3.58 -2.68
C LEU A 101 -4.84 -3.30 -4.17
N LYS A 102 -4.64 -2.02 -4.53
CA LYS A 102 -4.46 -1.60 -5.93
C LYS A 102 -3.00 -1.59 -6.38
N MET A 103 -2.06 -1.62 -5.44
CA MET A 103 -0.62 -1.64 -5.69
C MET A 103 -0.17 -0.48 -6.58
N TRP A 104 -0.48 0.76 -6.20
CA TRP A 104 0.12 1.92 -6.85
C TRP A 104 1.61 1.96 -6.54
N ILE A 105 2.45 1.90 -7.57
CA ILE A 105 3.90 1.94 -7.45
C ILE A 105 4.37 3.28 -7.99
N PHE A 106 5.22 3.97 -7.21
CA PHE A 106 5.92 5.15 -7.64
C PHE A 106 7.43 4.90 -7.53
N TYR A 107 8.14 5.24 -8.59
CA TYR A 107 9.58 5.22 -8.70
C TYR A 107 10.13 6.59 -8.33
N LEU A 108 10.92 6.65 -7.27
CA LEU A 108 11.58 7.87 -6.83
C LEU A 108 13.07 7.78 -7.11
N GLU A 109 13.60 8.80 -7.79
CA GLU A 109 15.03 8.96 -8.02
C GLU A 109 15.48 10.32 -7.49
N LEU A 110 16.55 10.33 -6.67
CA LEU A 110 17.19 11.57 -6.25
C LEU A 110 17.96 12.19 -7.41
N ILE A 111 17.46 13.32 -7.92
CA ILE A 111 18.06 14.03 -9.06
C ILE A 111 19.17 14.98 -8.61
N GLU A 112 18.97 15.68 -7.49
CA GLU A 112 19.97 16.59 -6.94
C GLU A 112 19.75 16.84 -5.44
N GLY A 113 20.85 17.10 -4.73
CA GLY A 113 20.86 17.75 -3.43
C GLY A 113 21.39 19.18 -3.57
N LYS A 114 20.76 20.17 -2.94
CA LYS A 114 21.17 21.58 -3.01
C LYS A 114 20.92 22.34 -1.72
N GLN A 115 21.51 23.52 -1.59
CA GLN A 115 21.19 24.42 -0.48
C GLN A 115 19.84 25.11 -0.70
N ALA A 116 19.09 25.29 0.39
CA ALA A 116 17.82 26.00 0.39
C ALA A 116 17.98 27.46 -0.09
N ASP A 117 17.07 27.91 -0.96
CA ASP A 117 16.95 29.32 -1.33
C ASP A 117 16.11 30.05 -0.26
N PRO A 118 16.62 31.13 0.36
CA PRO A 118 15.89 31.87 1.40
C PRO A 118 14.57 32.51 0.91
N ASN A 119 14.36 32.63 -0.40
CA ASN A 119 13.15 33.20 -1.00
C ASN A 119 12.12 32.13 -1.39
N VAL A 120 12.40 30.86 -1.14
CA VAL A 120 11.57 29.73 -1.54
C VAL A 120 11.04 29.01 -0.30
N SER A 121 9.76 28.62 -0.36
CA SER A 121 9.16 27.73 0.64
C SER A 121 9.21 26.28 0.18
N TYR A 122 9.48 25.39 1.13
CA TYR A 122 9.58 23.94 0.95
C TYR A 122 8.66 23.22 1.94
N PRO A 123 8.13 22.04 1.62
CA PRO A 123 8.28 21.33 0.34
C PRO A 123 7.51 21.99 -0.81
N ARG A 124 7.89 21.66 -2.06
CA ARG A 124 7.18 22.13 -3.25
C ARG A 124 7.33 21.18 -4.44
N VAL A 125 6.35 21.20 -5.33
CA VAL A 125 6.47 20.61 -6.67
C VAL A 125 7.05 21.64 -7.62
N THR A 126 8.16 21.30 -8.27
CA THR A 126 8.88 22.19 -9.21
C THR A 126 8.60 21.86 -10.66
N HIS A 127 8.17 20.64 -10.95
CA HIS A 127 7.79 20.22 -12.29
C HIS A 127 6.64 19.23 -12.24
N CYS A 128 5.71 19.36 -13.17
CA CYS A 128 4.63 18.41 -13.41
C CYS A 128 4.62 18.04 -14.89
N PHE A 129 4.60 16.75 -15.17
CA PHE A 129 4.44 16.22 -16.52
C PHE A 129 3.38 15.13 -16.50
N GLY A 130 2.48 15.15 -17.49
CA GLY A 130 1.30 14.29 -17.53
C GLY A 130 0.24 14.67 -16.49
N ASP A 131 -1.02 14.38 -16.83
CA ASP A 131 -2.12 14.48 -15.89
C ASP A 131 -1.99 13.38 -14.83
N ALA A 132 -2.34 13.66 -13.58
CA ALA A 132 -2.28 12.63 -12.55
C ALA A 132 -3.34 11.56 -12.85
N PRO A 133 -3.03 10.27 -12.63
CA PRO A 133 -4.01 9.20 -12.76
C PRO A 133 -5.17 9.40 -11.79
N ILE A 134 -6.35 8.88 -12.13
CA ILE A 134 -7.46 8.84 -11.17
C ILE A 134 -7.18 7.68 -10.21
N GLU A 135 -7.06 7.95 -8.90
CA GLU A 135 -6.73 6.94 -7.88
C GLU A 135 -7.61 5.67 -7.95
N ASP A 136 -8.87 5.84 -8.37
CA ASP A 136 -9.84 4.75 -8.50
C ASP A 136 -9.85 4.01 -9.84
N GLU A 137 -9.02 4.40 -10.82
CA GLU A 137 -8.96 3.74 -12.12
C GLU A 137 -8.15 2.44 -12.12
N LYS A 138 -7.25 2.27 -11.14
CA LYS A 138 -6.47 1.05 -11.00
C LYS A 138 -7.33 -0.03 -10.36
N GLU A 139 -7.50 -1.12 -11.09
CA GLU A 139 -8.22 -2.30 -10.61
C GLU A 139 -7.43 -3.00 -9.50
N ILE A 140 -8.14 -3.72 -8.63
CA ILE A 140 -7.51 -4.59 -7.64
C ILE A 140 -7.05 -5.83 -8.40
N ASP A 141 -5.77 -6.17 -8.29
CA ASP A 141 -5.28 -7.43 -8.85
C ASP A 141 -6.10 -8.57 -8.24
N ASP A 142 -6.58 -9.51 -9.06
CA ASP A 142 -7.29 -10.70 -8.59
C ASP A 142 -6.32 -11.60 -7.80
N ILE A 143 -6.02 -11.26 -6.55
CA ILE A 143 -5.30 -12.09 -5.58
C ILE A 143 -6.27 -13.11 -4.95
N ILE A 144 -7.24 -13.58 -5.73
CA ILE A 144 -7.88 -14.85 -5.45
C ILE A 144 -7.02 -15.87 -6.19
N PRO A 145 -6.20 -16.68 -5.51
CA PRO A 145 -5.53 -17.78 -6.18
C PRO A 145 -6.63 -18.58 -6.85
N ASP A 146 -6.47 -18.80 -8.15
CA ASP A 146 -7.32 -19.63 -8.99
C ASP A 146 -7.62 -20.92 -8.21
N SER A 147 -8.76 -20.94 -7.52
CA SER A 147 -9.42 -22.18 -7.15
C SER A 147 -9.50 -22.93 -8.46
N PRO A 148 -8.98 -24.16 -8.57
CA PRO A 148 -8.95 -24.83 -9.86
C PRO A 148 -10.34 -24.74 -10.49
N GLN A 149 -10.42 -24.09 -11.65
CA GLN A 149 -11.65 -23.92 -12.40
C GLN A 149 -12.20 -25.30 -12.78
N GLU A 150 -12.96 -25.92 -11.88
CA GLU A 150 -14.04 -26.79 -12.29
C GLU A 150 -15.21 -25.88 -12.66
N ASN A 151 -15.58 -25.95 -13.93
CA ASN A 151 -16.80 -25.33 -14.46
C ASN A 151 -18.02 -25.89 -13.71
N THR A 152 -18.39 -25.26 -12.61
CA THR A 152 -19.72 -25.37 -12.02
C THR A 152 -20.21 -23.97 -11.72
N THR A 153 -20.99 -23.40 -12.64
CA THR A 153 -21.93 -22.33 -12.34
C THR A 153 -22.98 -22.88 -11.39
N LYS A 154 -22.65 -22.97 -10.11
CA LYS A 154 -23.60 -23.06 -9.03
C LYS A 154 -23.51 -21.74 -8.27
N SER A 155 -24.61 -20.99 -8.26
CA SER A 155 -24.69 -19.78 -7.44
C SER A 155 -24.44 -20.16 -5.99
N ILE A 156 -23.84 -19.25 -5.22
CA ILE A 156 -23.62 -19.42 -3.77
C ILE A 156 -24.92 -19.82 -3.04
N GLU A 157 -26.07 -19.37 -3.54
CA GLU A 157 -27.41 -19.80 -3.07
C GLU A 157 -27.64 -21.31 -3.18
N SER A 158 -27.19 -21.94 -4.27
CA SER A 158 -27.34 -23.39 -4.48
C SER A 158 -26.37 -24.23 -3.65
N GLU A 159 -25.20 -23.70 -3.28
CA GLU A 159 -24.29 -24.38 -2.34
C GLU A 159 -24.83 -24.35 -0.92
N ILE A 160 -25.42 -23.23 -0.50
CA ILE A 160 -26.10 -23.12 0.80
C ILE A 160 -27.30 -24.07 0.85
N GLU A 161 -28.06 -24.21 -0.24
CA GLU A 161 -29.24 -25.09 -0.30
C GLU A 161 -28.85 -26.58 -0.27
N ASP A 162 -27.76 -26.96 -0.94
CA ASP A 162 -27.21 -28.33 -0.89
C ASP A 162 -26.74 -28.68 0.54
N ILE A 163 -26.00 -27.79 1.21
CA ILE A 163 -25.53 -27.97 2.60
C ILE A 163 -26.69 -28.05 3.59
N MET A 164 -27.72 -27.22 3.41
CA MET A 164 -28.91 -27.26 4.25
C MET A 164 -29.72 -28.55 4.05
N SER A 165 -29.74 -29.10 2.84
CA SER A 165 -30.41 -30.39 2.57
C SER A 165 -29.68 -31.58 3.19
N GLU A 166 -28.35 -31.58 3.20
CA GLU A 166 -27.55 -32.62 3.87
C GLU A 166 -27.70 -32.57 5.40
N PHE A 167 -27.87 -31.38 5.98
CA PHE A 167 -28.13 -31.23 7.42
C PHE A 167 -29.52 -31.71 7.85
N ASP A 168 -30.51 -31.66 6.96
CA ASP A 168 -31.89 -32.11 7.25
C ASP A 168 -32.02 -33.64 7.15
N ASP A 169 -31.24 -34.27 6.27
CA ASP A 169 -31.14 -35.73 6.16
C ASP A 169 -30.43 -36.37 7.39
N GLU A 170 -29.52 -35.62 8.05
CA GLU A 170 -28.86 -36.07 9.29
C GLU A 170 -29.75 -35.90 10.53
N ILE A 171 -30.76 -35.01 10.49
CA ILE A 171 -31.75 -34.84 11.57
C ILE A 171 -32.87 -35.88 11.51
N THR A 172 -33.15 -36.46 10.34
CA THR A 172 -34.24 -37.43 10.16
C THR A 172 -33.82 -38.89 10.32
N SER A 173 -32.52 -39.21 10.21
CA SER A 173 -32.00 -40.56 10.38
C SER A 173 -31.31 -40.77 11.73
N GLU A 174 -32.13 -41.20 12.70
CA GLU A 174 -31.79 -41.80 14.00
C GLU A 174 -31.38 -40.87 15.16
N GLY A 175 -32.41 -40.49 15.92
CA GLY A 175 -32.26 -40.19 17.35
C GLY A 175 -33.00 -38.93 17.74
N GLY A 176 -34.33 -39.06 17.92
CA GLY A 176 -35.15 -37.98 18.46
C GLY A 176 -34.52 -37.40 19.71
N PHE A 177 -34.32 -36.08 19.72
CA PHE A 177 -34.05 -35.34 20.94
C PHE A 177 -35.32 -35.44 21.79
N ASP A 178 -35.33 -36.38 22.74
CA ASP A 178 -36.34 -36.39 23.79
C ASP A 178 -36.28 -35.04 24.52
N ASN A 179 -37.47 -34.45 24.69
CA ASN A 179 -37.68 -33.15 25.31
C ASN A 179 -36.89 -33.05 26.62
N ILE A 180 -36.13 -31.96 26.77
CA ILE A 180 -35.32 -31.64 27.96
C ILE A 180 -36.19 -31.38 29.22
N ASP A 181 -37.51 -31.41 29.09
CA ASP A 181 -38.48 -31.13 30.16
C ASP A 181 -38.74 -32.30 31.12
N ASP A 182 -38.22 -33.51 30.86
CA ASP A 182 -38.43 -34.71 31.72
C ASP A 182 -37.32 -34.95 32.77
N LEU A 183 -36.41 -33.99 32.98
CA LEU A 183 -35.48 -34.04 34.11
C LEU A 183 -36.10 -33.37 35.34
N ASP A 184 -36.83 -34.17 36.13
CA ASP A 184 -37.17 -33.83 37.52
C ASP A 184 -35.89 -33.52 38.32
N ILE A 185 -35.74 -32.25 38.73
CA ILE A 185 -34.78 -31.75 39.74
C ILE A 185 -35.36 -31.96 41.15
#